data_AF-M7NJ14-F1
#
_entry.id   AF-M7NJ14-F1
#
_cell.length_a   1.000
_cell.length_b   1.000
_cell.length_c   1.000
_cell.angle_alpha   90.00
_cell.angle_beta   90.00
_cell.angle_gamma   90.00
#
_symmetry.space_group_name_H-M   'P 1'
#
loop_
_entity.id
_entity.type
_entity.pdbx_description
1 polymer ?
#
loop_
_entity_poly.entity_id
_entity_poly.type
_entity_poly.pdbx_seq_one_letter_code
_entity_poly.pdbx_strand_id
1 'polypeptide(L)' 'MKKEYKIFYWELDAKGKFIRSLWSGFLALLFLYWAVWFVPAHPAFDNEFFKLWVPIVFTLLYFASLVYKYRKWKKES' A
#
# COMPACT_ATOMS: atom_id res chain seq x y z
N MET A 1 18.24 7.68 -27.38
CA MET A 1 17.24 8.11 -26.38
C MET A 1 17.62 7.56 -25.02
N LYS A 2 18.24 8.37 -24.14
CA LYS A 2 18.45 7.98 -22.74
C LYS A 2 17.07 8.00 -22.07
N LYS A 3 16.53 6.82 -21.76
CA LYS A 3 15.37 6.69 -20.89
C LYS A 3 15.86 7.09 -19.50
N GLU A 4 15.73 8.36 -19.16
CA GLU A 4 15.92 8.82 -17.79
C GLU A 4 14.85 8.15 -16.94
N TYR A 5 15.23 7.06 -16.28
CA TYR A 5 14.39 6.44 -15.27
C TYR A 5 14.25 7.46 -14.15
N LYS A 6 13.12 8.16 -14.10
CA LYS A 6 12.73 9.02 -12.98
C LYS A 6 12.51 8.13 -11.76
N ILE A 7 13.57 7.87 -11.01
CA ILE A 7 13.55 6.97 -9.85
C ILE A 7 12.77 7.64 -8.70
N PHE A 8 12.84 8.97 -8.59
CA PHE A 8 12.23 9.74 -7.50
C PHE A 8 10.71 9.81 -7.60
N TYR A 9 10.03 9.51 -6.47
CA TYR A 9 8.57 9.52 -6.39
C TYR A 9 7.95 10.87 -6.76
N TRP A 10 8.68 11.97 -6.55
CA TRP A 10 8.23 13.33 -6.77
C TRP A 10 8.13 13.71 -8.26
N GLU A 11 9.03 13.19 -9.10
CA GLU A 11 9.13 13.52 -10.53
C GLU A 11 8.19 12.70 -11.41
N LEU A 12 7.53 11.70 -10.83
CA LEU A 12 6.59 10.82 -11.53
C LEU A 12 5.27 11.55 -11.78
N ASP A 13 4.77 11.34 -12.99
CA ASP A 13 3.45 11.78 -13.42
C ASP A 13 2.36 11.13 -12.54
N ALA A 14 1.17 11.73 -12.48
CA ALA A 14 0.11 11.29 -11.58
C ALA A 14 -0.26 9.81 -11.78
N LYS A 15 -0.24 9.35 -13.04
CA LYS A 15 -0.39 7.93 -13.41
C LYS A 15 0.71 7.04 -12.82
N GLY A 16 1.97 7.47 -12.92
CA GLY A 16 3.12 6.71 -12.41
C GLY A 16 3.12 6.60 -10.88
N LYS A 17 2.73 7.69 -10.19
CA LYS A 17 2.52 7.69 -8.73
C LYS A 17 1.42 6.74 -8.30
N PHE A 18 0.33 6.64 -9.08
CA PHE A 18 -0.76 5.70 -8.85
C PHE A 18 -0.30 4.25 -9.03
N ILE A 19 0.29 3.89 -10.17
CA ILE A 19 0.75 2.51 -10.46
C ILE A 19 1.78 2.05 -9.42
N ARG A 20 2.73 2.91 -9.05
CA ARG A 20 3.71 2.59 -8.01
C ARG A 20 3.04 2.39 -6.65
N SER A 21 2.08 3.23 -6.29
CA SER A 21 1.33 3.06 -5.04
C SER A 21 0.48 1.80 -5.02
N LEU A 22 -0.05 1.40 -6.18
CA LEU A 22 -0.83 0.19 -6.34
C LEU A 22 0.06 -1.02 -6.06
N TRP A 23 1.18 -1.15 -6.76
CA TRP A 23 2.11 -2.27 -6.56
C TRP A 23 2.77 -2.28 -5.18
N SER A 24 3.31 -1.16 -4.71
CA SER A 24 3.97 -1.10 -3.40
C SER A 24 3.01 -1.33 -2.24
N GLY A 25 1.81 -0.74 -2.29
CA GLY A 25 0.83 -0.96 -1.23
C GLY A 25 0.18 -2.35 -1.29
N PHE A 26 0.06 -2.95 -2.48
CA PHE A 26 -0.36 -4.34 -2.60
C PHE A 26 0.68 -5.29 -1.98
N LEU A 27 1.96 -5.11 -2.30
CA LEU A 27 3.04 -5.89 -1.68
C LEU A 27 3.10 -5.70 -0.16
N ALA A 28 2.93 -4.45 0.31
CA ALA A 28 2.91 -4.15 1.73
C ALA A 28 1.74 -4.81 2.46
N LEU A 29 0.55 -4.85 1.85
CA LEU A 29 -0.59 -5.59 2.38
C LEU A 29 -0.30 -7.10 2.42
N LEU A 30 0.22 -7.66 1.33
CA LEU A 30 0.54 -9.09 1.26
C LEU A 30 1.56 -9.49 2.34
N PHE A 31 2.58 -8.64 2.55
CA PHE A 31 3.54 -8.79 3.63
C PHE A 31 2.90 -8.64 5.01
N LEU A 32 1.96 -7.70 5.20
CA LEU A 32 1.24 -7.52 6.45
C LEU A 32 0.41 -8.77 6.80
N TYR A 33 -0.36 -9.29 5.85
CA TYR A 33 -1.13 -10.53 6.05
C TYR A 33 -0.22 -11.71 6.38
N TRP A 34 0.91 -11.83 5.69
CA TRP A 34 1.91 -12.86 5.98
C TRP A 34 2.51 -12.70 7.38
N ALA A 35 2.93 -11.48 7.75
CA ALA A 35 3.52 -11.20 9.04
C ALA A 35 2.54 -11.50 10.18
N VAL A 36 1.27 -11.13 10.02
CA VAL A 36 0.23 -11.35 11.04
C VAL A 36 -0.11 -12.84 11.23
N TRP A 37 -0.02 -13.64 10.16
CA TRP A 37 -0.40 -15.07 10.21
C TRP A 37 0.76 -15.99 10.60
N PHE A 38 1.99 -15.70 10.15
CA PHE A 38 3.13 -16.61 10.28
C PHE A 38 4.18 -16.18 11.30
N VAL A 39 4.20 -14.91 11.72
CA VAL A 39 5.13 -14.50 12.78
C VAL A 39 4.50 -14.84 14.13
N PRO A 40 5.16 -15.63 14.99
CA PRO A 40 4.70 -15.84 16.35
C PRO A 40 4.67 -14.48 17.04
N ALA A 41 3.46 -13.97 17.24
CA ALA A 41 3.26 -12.70 17.89
C ALA A 41 3.68 -12.86 19.36
N HIS A 42 4.40 -11.86 19.87
CA HIS A 42 4.64 -11.76 21.31
C HIS A 42 3.32 -11.99 22.06
N PRO A 43 3.28 -12.68 23.21
CA PRO A 43 2.03 -13.07 23.88
C PRO A 43 1.04 -11.92 24.17
N ALA A 44 1.53 -10.67 24.18
CA ALA A 44 0.70 -9.45 24.27
C ALA A 44 -0.07 -9.09 22.98
N PHE A 45 0.39 -9.56 21.82
CA PHE A 45 -0.15 -9.28 20.49
C PHE A 45 -0.70 -10.53 19.79
N ASP A 46 -0.59 -11.71 20.41
CA ASP A 46 -1.14 -12.97 19.92
C ASP A 46 -2.64 -13.10 20.22
N ASN A 47 -3.40 -12.06 19.86
CA ASN A 47 -4.83 -12.00 20.04
C ASN A 47 -5.50 -12.08 18.66
N GLU A 48 -6.52 -12.94 18.52
CA GLU A 48 -7.29 -13.09 17.29
C GLU A 48 -7.86 -11.76 16.78
N PHE A 49 -8.19 -10.86 17.73
CA PHE A 49 -8.59 -9.49 17.42
C PHE A 49 -7.54 -8.76 16.58
N PHE A 50 -6.26 -8.78 16.99
CA PHE A 50 -5.19 -8.13 16.25
C PHE A 50 -4.98 -8.77 14.88
N LYS A 51 -5.04 -10.11 14.82
CA LYS A 51 -4.82 -10.85 13.57
C LYS A 51 -5.88 -10.57 12.52
N LEU A 52 -7.10 -10.25 12.94
CA LEU A 52 -8.20 -9.95 12.05
C LEU A 52 -8.31 -8.46 11.74
N TRP A 53 -8.30 -7.60 12.78
CA TRP A 53 -8.59 -6.18 12.62
C TRP A 53 -7.44 -5.39 12.00
N VAL A 54 -6.18 -5.68 12.34
CA VAL A 54 -5.03 -4.95 11.78
C VAL A 54 -4.99 -5.05 10.26
N PRO A 55 -4.96 -6.25 9.64
CA PRO A 55 -4.92 -6.33 8.19
C PRO A 55 -6.17 -5.74 7.52
N ILE A 56 -7.36 -5.86 8.12
CA ILE A 56 -8.60 -5.26 7.59
C ILE A 56 -8.52 -3.73 7.57
N VAL A 57 -8.12 -3.10 8.68
CA VAL A 57 -8.01 -1.64 8.78
C VAL A 57 -6.97 -1.11 7.79
N PHE A 58 -5.82 -1.76 7.68
CA PHE A 58 -4.80 -1.37 6.70
C PHE A 58 -5.27 -1.57 5.26
N THR A 59 -6.06 -2.60 4.98
CA THR A 59 -6.68 -2.80 3.66
C THR A 59 -7.62 -1.64 3.31
N LEU A 60 -8.48 -1.22 4.23
CA LEU A 60 -9.37 -0.07 4.03
C LEU A 60 -8.59 1.22 3.80
N LEU A 61 -7.54 1.47 4.60
CA LEU A 61 -6.67 2.65 4.43
C LEU A 61 -5.94 2.64 3.08
N TYR A 62 -5.48 1.46 2.64
CA TYR A 62 -4.86 1.30 1.33
C TYR A 62 -5.84 1.63 0.20
N PHE A 63 -7.07 1.11 0.23
CA PHE A 63 -8.09 1.46 -0.75
C PHE A 63 -8.44 2.95 -0.74
N ALA A 64 -8.58 3.57 0.44
CA ALA A 64 -8.82 4.99 0.56
C ALA A 64 -7.68 5.82 -0.08
N SER A 65 -6.43 5.43 0.18
CA SER A 65 -5.24 6.04 -0.42
C SER A 65 -5.20 5.87 -1.94
N LEU A 66 -5.54 4.69 -2.46
CA LEU A 66 -5.65 4.42 -3.89
C LEU A 66 -6.73 5.29 -4.55
N VAL A 67 -7.93 5.35 -3.96
CA VAL A 67 -9.04 6.17 -4.46
C VAL A 67 -8.65 7.65 -4.46
N TYR A 68 -8.00 8.14 -3.41
CA TYR A 68 -7.50 9.52 -3.36
C TYR A 68 -6.50 9.81 -4.49
N LYS A 69 -5.51 8.92 -4.69
CA LYS A 69 -4.51 9.06 -5.77
C LYS A 69 -5.13 8.94 -7.16
N TYR A 70 -6.12 8.07 -7.32
CA TYR A 70 -6.88 7.93 -8.57
C TYR A 70 -7.71 9.18 -8.88
N ARG A 71 -8.45 9.71 -7.90
CA ARG A 71 -9.21 10.96 -8.05
C ARG A 71 -8.29 12.14 -8.35
N LYS A 72 -7.12 12.19 -7.71
CA LYS A 72 -6.10 13.20 -7.99
C LYS A 72 -5.59 13.10 -9.42
N TRP A 73 -5.22 11.90 -9.87
CA TRP A 73 -4.83 11.66 -11.27
C TRP A 73 -5.93 12.10 -12.25
N LYS A 74 -7.20 11.77 -12.00
CA LYS A 74 -8.32 12.16 -12.87
C LYS A 74 -8.55 13.68 -12.90
N LYS A 75 -8.16 14.42 -11.87
CA LYS A 75 -8.27 15.90 -11.83
C LYS A 75 -7.09 16.60 -12.51
N GLU A 76 -5.92 15.96 -12.52
CA GLU A 76 -4.70 16.49 -13.15
C GLU A 76 -4.59 16.11 -14.64
N SER A 77 -5.40 15.16 -15.11
CA SER A 77 -5.45 14.67 -16.51
C SER A 77 -6.62 15.26 -17.28
#